data_AF-A0A7J9HPP5-F1
#
_entry.id   AF-A0A7J9HPP5-F1
#
_cell.length_a   1.000
_cell.length_b   1.000
_cell.length_c   1.000
_cell.angle_alpha   90.00
_cell.angle_beta   90.00
_cell.angle_gamma   90.00
#
_symmetry.space_group_name_H-M   'P 1'
#
loop_
_entity.id
_entity.type
_entity.pdbx_description
1 polymer ?
#
loop_
_entity_poly.entity_id
_entity_poly.type
_entity_poly.pdbx_seq_one_letter_code
_entity_poly.pdbx_strand_id
1 'polypeptide(L)' 'MSKEEMKIGRRFEGKVAIVTASTQGIGFSIAERLGLEGAAVVVSSRKQ' A
#
# COMPACT_ATOMS: atom_id res chain seq x y z
N MET A 1 1.86 14.55 15.71
CA MET A 1 1.88 14.11 14.30
C MET A 1 2.57 15.17 13.47
N SER A 2 3.61 14.78 12.73
CA SER A 2 4.40 15.73 11.95
C SER A 2 3.60 16.20 10.73
N LYS A 3 3.89 17.40 10.21
CA LYS A 3 3.22 17.95 9.02
C LYS A 3 3.32 17.05 7.77
N GLU A 4 4.25 16.10 7.76
CA GLU A 4 4.46 15.14 6.69
C GLU A 4 3.44 14.00 6.68
N GLU A 5 3.01 13.52 7.87
CA GLU A 5 1.93 12.53 7.98
C GLU A 5 0.60 13.07 7.45
N MET A 6 0.36 14.38 7.52
CA MET A 6 -0.85 15.02 6.98
C MET A 6 -0.91 15.04 5.45
N LYS A 7 0.19 14.75 4.73
CA LYS A 7 0.21 14.75 3.25
C LYS A 7 -0.30 13.44 2.64
N ILE A 8 -0.27 12.35 3.39
CA ILE A 8 -0.74 11.02 2.98
C ILE A 8 -2.03 10.72 3.73
N GLY A 9 -3.16 10.87 3.05
CA GLY A 9 -4.47 10.63 3.64
C GLY A 9 -4.64 9.17 4.08
N ARG A 10 -5.37 8.93 5.17
CA ARG A 10 -5.64 7.58 5.71
C ARG A 10 -6.89 6.94 5.12
N ARG A 11 -7.06 6.94 3.79
CA ARG A 11 -8.31 6.46 3.16
C ARG A 11 -8.58 4.98 3.37
N PHE A 12 -7.54 4.19 3.62
CA PHE A 12 -7.64 2.73 3.69
C PHE A 12 -7.35 2.18 5.08
N GLU A 13 -7.36 3.02 6.11
CA GLU A 13 -7.23 2.63 7.52
C GLU A 13 -8.21 1.48 7.85
N GLY A 14 -7.67 0.38 8.38
CA GLY A 14 -8.45 -0.79 8.78
C GLY A 14 -9.02 -1.63 7.61
N LYS A 15 -8.61 -1.37 6.36
CA LYS A 15 -8.96 -2.19 5.20
C LYS A 15 -7.86 -3.19 4.88
N VAL A 16 -8.24 -4.30 4.25
CA VAL A 16 -7.30 -5.28 3.67
C VAL A 16 -7.32 -5.11 2.15
N ALA A 17 -6.13 -5.01 1.54
CA ALA A 17 -5.96 -4.91 0.10
C ALA A 17 -5.08 -6.04 -0.43
N ILE A 18 -5.55 -6.74 -1.47
CA ILE A 18 -4.76 -7.76 -2.19
C ILE A 18 -4.26 -7.14 -3.48
N VAL A 19 -2.94 -7.11 -3.67
CA VAL A 19 -2.32 -6.56 -4.88
C VAL A 19 -1.51 -7.67 -5.55
N THR A 20 -1.91 -8.07 -6.75
CA THR A 20 -1.16 -9.02 -7.60
C THR A 20 -0.12 -8.29 -8.43
N ALA A 21 0.88 -9.01 -8.95
CA ALA A 21 1.99 -8.43 -9.72
C ALA A 21 2.71 -7.27 -8.97
N SER A 22 2.79 -7.38 -7.64
CA SER A 22 3.17 -6.31 -6.72
C SER A 22 4.62 -6.33 -6.22
N THR A 23 5.48 -7.19 -6.78
CA THR A 23 6.89 -7.23 -6.36
C THR A 23 7.77 -6.19 -7.05
N GLN A 24 7.28 -5.54 -8.11
CA GLN A 24 8.00 -4.46 -8.79
C GLN A 24 7.06 -3.53 -9.58
N GLY A 25 7.60 -2.38 -10.01
CA GLY A 25 6.91 -1.46 -10.90
C GLY A 25 5.60 -0.94 -10.32
N ILE A 26 4.56 -0.88 -11.17
CA ILE A 26 3.27 -0.28 -10.83
C ILE A 26 2.60 -1.01 -9.65
N GLY A 27 2.62 -2.34 -9.65
CA GLY A 27 2.00 -3.11 -8.57
C GLY A 27 2.67 -2.86 -7.21
N PHE A 28 3.99 -2.67 -7.20
CA PHE A 28 4.73 -2.30 -6.00
C PHE A 28 4.35 -0.90 -5.51
N SER A 29 4.34 0.11 -6.39
CA SER A 29 3.95 1.47 -6.01
C SER A 29 2.50 1.56 -5.51
N ILE A 30 1.59 0.75 -6.07
CA ILE A 30 0.22 0.63 -5.57
C ILE A 30 0.20 0.03 -4.16
N ALA A 31 0.88 -1.11 -3.96
CA ALA A 31 0.94 -1.78 -2.66
C ALA A 31 1.54 -0.85 -1.57
N GLU A 32 2.62 -0.15 -1.88
CA GLU A 32 3.25 0.83 -1.01
C GLU A 32 2.29 1.95 -0.62
N ARG A 33 1.64 2.58 -1.61
CA ARG A 33 0.70 3.67 -1.36
C ARG A 33 -0.47 3.23 -0.50
N LEU A 34 -1.05 2.06 -0.76
CA LEU A 34 -2.16 1.53 0.03
C LEU A 34 -1.76 1.28 1.49
N GLY A 35 -0.56 0.74 1.72
CA GLY A 35 -0.01 0.54 3.06
C GLY A 35 0.23 1.86 3.80
N LEU A 36 0.81 2.85 3.13
CA LEU A 36 1.03 4.20 3.69
C LEU A 36 -0.28 4.90 4.06
N GLU A 37 -1.37 4.63 3.32
CA GLU A 37 -2.71 5.13 3.61
C GLU A 37 -3.51 4.27 4.62
N GLY A 38 -2.85 3.29 5.27
CA GLY A 38 -3.37 2.54 6.42
C GLY A 38 -3.96 1.17 6.13
N ALA A 39 -3.83 0.65 4.91
CA ALA A 39 -4.29 -0.70 4.58
C ALA A 39 -3.33 -1.78 5.11
N ALA A 40 -3.87 -2.93 5.52
CA ALA A 40 -3.11 -4.17 5.56
C ALA A 40 -3.00 -4.73 4.14
N VAL A 41 -1.79 -4.87 3.61
CA VAL A 41 -1.57 -5.21 2.20
C VAL A 41 -1.02 -6.64 2.05
N VAL A 42 -1.68 -7.43 1.20
CA VAL A 42 -1.20 -8.74 0.75
C VAL A 42 -0.53 -8.57 -0.60
N VAL A 43 0.77 -8.89 -0.66
CA VAL A 43 1.57 -8.89 -1.89
C VAL A 43 1.61 -10.30 -2.48
N SER A 44 1.38 -10.43 -3.78
CA SER A 44 1.42 -11.72 -4.48
C SER A 44 1.99 -11.57 -5.88
N SER A 45 2.98 -12.40 -6.21
CA SER A 45 3.60 -12.50 -7.54
C SER A 45 4.28 -13.86 -7.69
N ARG A 46 4.57 -14.25 -8.94
CA ARG A 46 5.21 -15.54 -9.26
C ARG A 46 6.67 -15.65 -8.75
N LYS A 47 7.31 -14.51 -8.51
CA LYS A 47 8.62 -14.38 -7.89
C LYS A 47 8.42 -13.44 -6.71
N GLN A 48 8.58 -13.95 -5.50
CA GLN A 48 8.64 -13.14 -4.28
C GLN A 48 10.04 -12.57 -4.13
#